data_AF-A0A976EIW9-F1
#
_entry.id   AF-A0A976EIW9-F1
#
_cell.length_a   1.000
_cell.length_b   1.000
_cell.length_c   1.000
_cell.angle_alpha   90.00
_cell.angle_beta   90.00
_cell.angle_gamma   90.00
#
_symmetry.space_group_name_H-M   'P 1'
#
loop_
_entity.id
_entity.type
_entity.pdbx_description
1 polymer ?
#
loop_
_entity_poly.entity_id
_entity_poly.type
_entity_poly.pdbx_seq_one_letter_code
_entity_poly.pdbx_strand_id
1 'polypeptide(L)'
;MFHINNPLEGGEATARHKFEPHRVNEPLKEKRDMASNKKSKKNQTQTLLLPADLGISDSLYATCVTFLFDRPEKDELNGEAWYWSLDADEHEFNPSPIEWVKLQTLIFARCGEDLKRFSDEQVGLGLNYLMSNAVGDASCAAADPSVSIDDAMRMMEHFPTLWRACIGPRLAGVHNRIGYGNGELGYVCYMWFDVWPTFYQNRNKPEWRDAMWRLFVELLSMPCREVQVSALHGLGHEGRYLGRKKDIDQLIYTFVASVASTDEALIDYAEAARQGMVQ
;
A
#
# COMPACT_ATOMS: atom_id res chain seq x y z
N MET A 1 64.87 -25.48 -5.48
CA MET A 1 65.87 -24.78 -4.65
C MET A 1 65.10 -23.91 -3.66
N PHE A 2 65.02 -24.08 -2.34
CA PHE A 2 65.53 -25.00 -1.31
C PHE A 2 64.32 -25.14 -0.32
N HIS A 3 63.77 -26.32 -0.04
CA HIS A 3 64.11 -27.28 1.02
C HIS A 3 63.95 -26.82 2.50
N ILE A 4 62.93 -27.42 3.17
CA ILE A 4 62.84 -27.99 4.56
C ILE A 4 63.01 -27.02 5.76
N ASN A 5 62.34 -27.14 6.92
CA ASN A 5 61.76 -28.26 7.67
C ASN A 5 60.79 -27.75 8.78
N ASN A 6 59.80 -28.56 9.15
CA ASN A 6 59.07 -28.54 10.44
C ASN A 6 59.91 -29.29 11.52
N PRO A 7 59.76 -29.07 12.84
CA PRO A 7 58.87 -29.94 13.65
C PRO A 7 58.29 -29.29 14.95
N LEU A 8 57.04 -29.63 15.31
CA LEU A 8 56.58 -30.50 16.45
C LEU A 8 56.91 -30.03 17.89
N GLU A 9 55.86 -29.92 18.73
CA GLU A 9 55.65 -30.66 20.01
C GLU A 9 54.94 -29.85 21.13
N GLY A 10 54.12 -30.59 21.90
CA GLY A 10 53.68 -30.29 23.27
C GLY A 10 52.29 -29.64 23.37
N GLY A 11 51.30 -30.15 24.11
CA GLY A 11 51.23 -31.23 25.09
C GLY A 11 49.86 -31.12 25.80
N GLU A 12 49.29 -32.26 26.16
CA GLU A 12 47.99 -32.41 26.83
C GLU A 12 47.95 -31.82 28.25
N ALA A 13 46.77 -31.38 28.71
CA ALA A 13 46.32 -31.62 30.09
C ALA A 13 44.81 -31.40 30.25
N THR A 14 44.13 -32.50 30.51
CA THR A 14 42.74 -32.65 30.95
C THR A 14 42.49 -32.06 32.35
N ALA A 15 41.36 -31.39 32.57
CA ALA A 15 40.79 -31.20 33.90
C ALA A 15 39.31 -31.66 33.91
N ARG A 16 39.10 -32.83 34.52
CA ARG A 16 37.79 -33.39 34.87
C ARG A 16 37.20 -32.56 36.02
N HIS A 17 35.97 -32.09 35.89
CA HIS A 17 35.15 -31.72 37.04
C HIS A 17 33.84 -32.51 37.08
N LYS A 18 33.86 -33.39 38.08
CA LYS A 18 32.83 -34.13 38.79
C LYS A 18 31.38 -33.64 38.61
N PHE A 19 30.56 -34.59 38.16
CA PHE A 19 29.13 -34.71 38.45
C PHE A 19 28.90 -34.98 39.95
N GLU A 20 27.97 -34.24 40.56
CA GLU A 20 27.19 -34.70 41.72
C GLU A 20 25.70 -34.39 41.44
N PRO A 21 24.78 -35.35 41.64
CA PRO A 21 23.34 -35.18 41.42
C PRO A 21 22.60 -34.85 42.73
N HIS A 22 21.45 -34.18 42.59
CA HIS A 22 20.34 -33.94 43.55
C HIS A 22 19.96 -32.44 43.50
N ARG A 23 18.71 -32.00 43.33
CA ARG A 23 17.40 -32.52 43.75
C ARG A 23 16.34 -32.18 42.71
N VAL A 24 15.43 -33.12 42.52
CA VAL A 24 14.11 -32.93 41.92
C VAL A 24 13.31 -32.00 42.83
N ASN A 25 12.89 -30.85 42.30
CA ASN A 25 11.83 -30.04 42.91
C ASN A 25 10.61 -30.09 41.98
N GLU A 26 9.52 -30.59 42.54
CA GLU A 26 8.19 -30.67 41.95
C GLU A 26 7.66 -29.29 41.53
N PRO A 27 6.77 -29.22 40.51
CA PRO A 27 6.23 -27.96 40.05
C PRO A 27 5.14 -27.44 41.00
N LEU A 28 5.33 -26.21 41.47
CA LEU A 28 4.31 -25.42 42.14
C LEU A 28 3.11 -25.22 41.19
N LYS A 29 1.98 -25.82 41.58
CA LYS A 29 0.65 -25.59 40.99
C LYS A 29 0.23 -24.14 41.23
N GLU A 30 0.57 -23.24 40.33
CA GLU A 30 -0.14 -21.98 40.20
C GLU A 30 -1.45 -22.20 39.43
N LYS A 31 -2.56 -22.12 40.16
CA LYS A 31 -3.91 -22.02 39.60
C LYS A 31 -3.97 -20.76 38.73
N ARG A 32 -3.91 -20.93 37.41
CA ARG A 32 -4.34 -19.90 36.47
C ARG A 32 -5.86 -19.95 36.38
N ASP A 33 -6.48 -18.97 37.00
CA ASP A 33 -7.91 -18.67 36.82
C ASP A 33 -8.20 -18.43 35.33
N MET A 34 -9.08 -19.26 34.80
CA MET A 34 -9.73 -19.09 33.50
C MET A 34 -10.71 -17.92 33.60
N ALA A 35 -10.21 -16.70 33.52
CA ALA A 35 -11.01 -15.53 33.17
C ALA A 35 -10.91 -15.31 31.66
N SER A 36 -11.89 -15.87 30.96
CA SER A 36 -12.20 -15.67 29.55
C SER A 36 -12.23 -14.17 29.20
N ASN A 37 -11.11 -13.63 28.73
CA ASN A 37 -11.03 -12.25 28.24
C ASN A 37 -11.57 -12.19 26.81
N LYS A 38 -12.90 -12.29 26.68
CA LYS A 38 -13.65 -11.84 25.49
C LYS A 38 -13.48 -10.31 25.41
N LYS A 39 -12.33 -9.84 24.93
CA LYS A 39 -12.18 -8.45 24.49
C LYS A 39 -12.94 -8.29 23.18
N SER A 40 -14.22 -7.94 23.35
CA SER A 40 -15.01 -7.06 22.50
C SER A 40 -14.33 -6.67 21.19
N LYS A 41 -14.66 -7.38 20.10
CA LYS A 41 -14.65 -6.81 18.75
C LYS A 41 -15.64 -5.65 18.77
N LYS A 42 -15.19 -4.45 19.11
CA LYS A 42 -15.92 -3.23 18.77
C LYS A 42 -15.92 -3.18 17.25
N ASN A 43 -17.05 -3.54 16.64
CA ASN A 43 -17.38 -3.04 15.32
C ASN A 43 -17.35 -1.51 15.45
N GLN A 44 -16.24 -0.90 15.05
CA GLN A 44 -16.24 0.50 14.68
C GLN A 44 -17.10 0.56 13.43
N THR A 45 -18.39 0.86 13.60
CA THR A 45 -19.19 1.42 12.52
C THR A 45 -18.48 2.71 12.14
N GLN A 46 -17.64 2.65 11.11
CA GLN A 46 -16.97 3.83 10.57
C GLN A 46 -18.09 4.78 10.13
N THR A 47 -18.25 5.90 10.82
CA THR A 47 -19.19 6.93 10.39
C THR A 47 -18.77 7.35 8.98
N LEU A 48 -19.67 7.16 8.01
CA LEU A 48 -19.43 7.54 6.62
C LEU A 48 -19.21 9.04 6.54
N LEU A 49 -18.07 9.45 5.98
CA LEU A 49 -17.79 10.85 5.67
C LEU A 49 -18.81 11.32 4.62
N LEU A 50 -19.45 12.46 4.88
CA LEU A 50 -20.44 13.05 3.97
C LEU A 50 -19.79 14.18 3.16
N PRO A 51 -20.25 14.44 1.91
CA PRO A 51 -19.73 15.54 1.10
C PRO A 51 -19.77 16.90 1.83
N ALA A 52 -20.85 17.16 2.57
CA ALA A 52 -21.03 18.37 3.36
C ALA A 52 -19.93 18.58 4.43
N ASP A 53 -19.34 17.51 4.97
CA ASP A 53 -18.27 17.59 5.98
C ASP A 53 -16.98 18.22 5.41
N LEU A 54 -16.82 18.20 4.08
CA LEU A 54 -15.69 18.82 3.37
C LEU A 54 -16.10 20.09 2.61
N GLY A 55 -17.36 20.52 2.72
CA GLY A 55 -17.90 21.63 1.93
C GLY A 55 -18.02 21.30 0.44
N ILE A 56 -18.20 20.02 0.09
CA ILE A 56 -18.54 19.56 -1.25
C ILE A 56 -20.05 19.31 -1.32
N SER A 57 -20.71 19.74 -2.39
CA SER A 57 -22.13 19.44 -2.58
C SER A 57 -22.32 17.97 -3.01
N ASP A 58 -23.43 17.36 -2.61
CA ASP A 58 -23.77 16.00 -3.03
C ASP A 58 -23.82 15.88 -4.57
N SER A 59 -24.29 16.93 -5.25
CA SER A 59 -24.32 16.98 -6.71
C SER A 59 -22.91 16.97 -7.30
N LEU A 60 -21.98 17.77 -6.77
CA LEU A 60 -20.60 17.80 -7.28
C LEU A 60 -19.91 16.45 -7.08
N TYR A 61 -20.12 15.82 -5.92
CA TYR A 61 -19.59 14.50 -5.64
C TYR A 61 -20.18 13.43 -6.58
N ALA A 62 -21.50 13.43 -6.79
CA ALA A 62 -22.17 12.52 -7.71
C ALA A 62 -21.69 12.69 -9.16
N THR A 63 -21.51 13.95 -9.61
CA THR A 63 -20.93 14.25 -10.92
C THR A 63 -19.52 13.70 -11.03
N CYS A 64 -18.68 13.86 -10.01
CA CYS A 64 -17.32 13.31 -9.98
C CYS A 64 -17.30 11.78 -10.10
N VAL A 65 -18.12 11.09 -9.31
CA VAL A 65 -18.21 9.62 -9.35
C VAL A 65 -18.67 9.14 -10.73
N THR A 66 -19.64 9.82 -11.33
CA THR A 66 -20.14 9.50 -12.68
C THR A 66 -19.04 9.75 -13.72
N PHE A 67 -18.39 10.92 -13.67
CA PHE A 67 -17.32 11.29 -14.58
C PHE A 67 -16.15 10.29 -14.58
N LEU A 68 -15.74 9.81 -13.40
CA LEU A 68 -14.59 8.92 -13.26
C LEU A 68 -14.93 7.45 -13.54
N PHE A 69 -16.08 6.97 -13.06
CA PHE A 69 -16.34 5.53 -12.95
C PHE A 69 -17.55 5.05 -13.75
N ASP A 70 -18.47 5.94 -14.15
CA ASP A 70 -19.62 5.59 -14.98
C ASP A 70 -19.36 5.93 -16.45
N ARG A 71 -18.28 5.34 -16.97
CA ARG A 71 -17.79 5.55 -18.33
C ARG A 71 -17.71 4.22 -19.07
N PRO A 72 -17.78 4.22 -20.42
CA PRO A 72 -17.45 3.05 -21.22
C PRO A 72 -16.02 2.57 -20.92
N GLU A 73 -15.83 1.26 -20.85
CA GLU A 73 -14.50 0.65 -20.64
C GLU A 73 -13.57 0.89 -21.84
N LYS A 74 -14.17 1.09 -23.02
CA LYS A 74 -13.48 1.46 -24.25
C LYS A 74 -14.32 2.48 -24.99
N ASP A 75 -13.65 3.49 -25.52
CA ASP A 75 -14.22 4.43 -26.48
C ASP A 75 -14.64 3.67 -27.75
N GLU A 76 -15.85 3.96 -28.24
CA GLU A 76 -16.44 3.23 -29.37
C GLU A 76 -15.76 3.56 -30.72
N LEU A 77 -15.06 4.69 -30.81
CA LEU A 77 -14.43 5.18 -32.04
C LEU A 77 -13.00 4.65 -32.20
N ASN A 78 -12.20 4.65 -31.14
CA ASN A 78 -10.79 4.27 -31.19
C ASN A 78 -10.44 3.02 -30.36
N GLY A 79 -11.34 2.54 -29.50
CA GLY A 79 -11.11 1.39 -28.64
C GLY A 79 -10.16 1.65 -27.46
N GLU A 80 -9.81 2.90 -27.20
CA GLU A 80 -8.94 3.34 -26.11
C GLU A 80 -9.74 3.70 -24.85
N ALA A 81 -9.07 4.05 -23.76
CA ALA A 81 -9.73 4.56 -22.57
C ALA A 81 -10.46 5.88 -22.84
N TRP A 82 -11.59 6.11 -22.16
CA TRP A 82 -12.47 7.27 -22.41
C TRP A 82 -11.77 8.64 -22.32
N TYR A 83 -10.77 8.79 -21.44
CA TYR A 83 -10.03 10.05 -21.30
C TYR A 83 -9.06 10.35 -22.45
N TRP A 84 -8.89 9.42 -23.40
CA TRP A 84 -8.15 9.64 -24.65
C TRP A 84 -9.06 9.99 -25.84
N SER A 85 -10.38 9.97 -25.66
CA SER A 85 -11.31 10.30 -26.72
C SER A 85 -11.12 11.75 -27.19
N LEU A 86 -11.17 11.96 -28.50
CA LEU A 86 -11.03 13.28 -29.14
C LEU A 86 -12.34 14.08 -29.15
N ASP A 87 -13.44 13.52 -28.63
CA ASP A 87 -14.72 14.20 -28.54
C ASP A 87 -14.66 15.32 -27.50
N ALA A 88 -14.34 16.51 -28.01
CA ALA A 88 -14.06 17.73 -27.26
C ALA A 88 -15.24 18.28 -26.44
N ASP A 89 -16.44 17.69 -26.54
CA ASP A 89 -17.62 18.15 -25.81
C ASP A 89 -17.66 17.65 -24.34
N GLU A 90 -16.73 16.80 -23.90
CA GLU A 90 -16.69 16.28 -22.53
C GLU A 90 -15.98 17.19 -21.49
N HIS A 91 -15.62 18.43 -21.85
CA HIS A 91 -14.76 19.33 -21.07
C HIS A 91 -15.41 20.05 -19.86
N GLU A 92 -16.58 19.64 -19.36
CA GLU A 92 -17.27 20.42 -18.31
C GLU A 92 -16.87 20.06 -16.86
N PHE A 93 -16.20 18.93 -16.63
CA PHE A 93 -15.80 18.56 -15.27
C PHE A 93 -14.36 19.02 -14.95
N ASN A 94 -14.23 20.25 -14.45
CA ASN A 94 -12.93 20.84 -14.10
C ASN A 94 -12.89 21.35 -12.64
N PRO A 95 -12.83 20.47 -11.63
CA PRO A 95 -12.67 20.87 -10.23
C PRO A 95 -11.34 21.60 -10.01
N SER A 96 -11.34 22.59 -9.12
CA SER A 96 -10.11 23.21 -8.60
C SER A 96 -9.24 22.19 -7.84
N PRO A 97 -7.94 22.46 -7.62
CA PRO A 97 -7.07 21.57 -6.85
C PRO A 97 -7.62 21.22 -5.45
N ILE A 98 -8.18 22.20 -4.73
CA ILE A 98 -8.78 21.97 -3.42
C ILE A 98 -10.05 21.11 -3.50
N GLU A 99 -10.85 21.25 -4.56
CA GLU A 99 -12.00 20.37 -4.79
C GLU A 99 -11.55 18.96 -5.14
N TRP A 100 -10.51 18.79 -5.96
CA TRP A 100 -9.94 17.48 -6.27
C TRP A 100 -9.47 16.73 -5.03
N VAL A 101 -8.77 17.40 -4.11
CA VAL A 101 -8.31 16.76 -2.85
C VAL A 101 -9.49 16.34 -1.97
N LYS A 102 -10.54 17.15 -1.89
CA LYS A 102 -11.76 16.82 -1.14
C LYS A 102 -12.55 15.69 -1.79
N LEU A 103 -12.66 15.70 -3.13
CA LEU A 103 -13.30 14.63 -3.90
C LEU A 103 -12.53 13.31 -3.74
N GLN A 104 -11.19 13.32 -3.85
CA GLN A 104 -10.35 12.15 -3.58
C GLN A 104 -10.52 11.65 -2.14
N THR A 105 -10.58 12.56 -1.16
CA THR A 105 -10.86 12.20 0.25
C THR A 105 -12.18 11.44 0.38
N LEU A 106 -13.25 11.94 -0.25
CA LEU A 106 -14.57 11.28 -0.24
C LEU A 106 -14.54 9.93 -0.97
N ILE A 107 -13.93 9.87 -2.16
CA ILE A 107 -13.77 8.63 -2.93
C ILE A 107 -13.05 7.58 -2.08
N PHE A 108 -11.90 7.90 -1.48
CA PHE A 108 -11.15 6.94 -0.66
C PHE A 108 -11.93 6.51 0.57
N ALA A 109 -12.62 7.45 1.24
CA ALA A 109 -13.41 7.15 2.44
C ALA A 109 -14.62 6.24 2.16
N ARG A 110 -15.20 6.33 0.96
CA ARG A 110 -16.51 5.72 0.63
C ARG A 110 -16.43 4.63 -0.44
N CYS A 111 -15.25 4.39 -1.00
CA CYS A 111 -15.00 3.51 -2.15
C CYS A 111 -15.65 2.13 -2.07
N GLY A 112 -15.68 1.50 -0.89
CA GLY A 112 -16.24 0.15 -0.72
C GLY A 112 -17.75 0.07 -0.99
N GLU A 113 -18.48 1.16 -0.78
CA GLU A 113 -19.91 1.24 -1.08
C GLU A 113 -20.16 1.90 -2.44
N ASP A 114 -19.58 3.09 -2.65
CA ASP A 114 -19.92 3.92 -3.81
C ASP A 114 -19.39 3.33 -5.12
N LEU A 115 -18.25 2.61 -5.08
CA LEU A 115 -17.67 2.01 -6.28
C LEU A 115 -18.17 0.59 -6.54
N LYS A 116 -18.95 -0.01 -5.64
CA LYS A 116 -19.38 -1.42 -5.72
C LYS A 116 -20.15 -1.76 -6.99
N ARG A 117 -20.86 -0.78 -7.57
CA ARG A 117 -21.68 -0.96 -8.78
C ARG A 117 -20.89 -0.99 -10.09
N PHE A 118 -19.63 -0.58 -10.08
CA PHE A 118 -18.80 -0.48 -11.28
C PHE A 118 -17.94 -1.74 -11.47
N SER A 119 -17.63 -2.06 -12.73
CA SER A 119 -16.72 -3.17 -13.07
C SER A 119 -15.29 -2.89 -12.60
N ASP A 120 -14.44 -3.92 -12.55
CA ASP A 120 -13.02 -3.74 -12.22
C ASP A 120 -12.33 -2.84 -13.27
N GLU A 121 -12.63 -2.99 -14.55
CA GLU A 121 -12.18 -2.10 -15.62
C GLU A 121 -12.58 -0.64 -15.38
N GLN A 122 -13.86 -0.36 -15.10
CA GLN A 122 -14.33 1.01 -14.82
C GLN A 122 -13.64 1.62 -13.60
N VAL A 123 -13.47 0.85 -12.52
CA VAL A 123 -12.74 1.29 -11.32
C VAL A 123 -11.28 1.55 -11.66
N GLY A 124 -10.64 0.66 -12.40
CA GLY A 124 -9.27 0.82 -12.87
C GLY A 124 -9.07 2.11 -13.66
N LEU A 125 -9.90 2.36 -14.68
CA LEU A 125 -9.83 3.57 -15.50
C LEU A 125 -10.03 4.86 -14.68
N GLY A 126 -11.05 4.90 -13.83
CA GLY A 126 -11.31 6.07 -12.98
C GLY A 126 -10.19 6.33 -11.97
N LEU A 127 -9.61 5.27 -11.40
CA LEU A 127 -8.45 5.41 -10.52
C LEU A 127 -7.18 5.81 -11.27
N ASN A 128 -6.99 5.35 -12.52
CA ASN A 128 -5.88 5.78 -13.36
C ASN A 128 -5.92 7.29 -13.58
N TYR A 129 -7.12 7.85 -13.82
CA TYR A 129 -7.33 9.30 -13.93
C TYR A 129 -6.89 10.06 -12.68
N LEU A 130 -7.15 9.50 -11.48
CA LEU A 130 -6.77 10.14 -10.22
C LEU A 130 -5.25 10.09 -9.95
N MET A 131 -4.55 9.05 -10.42
CA MET A 131 -3.14 8.86 -10.09
C MET A 131 -2.18 9.37 -11.18
N SER A 132 -2.56 9.34 -12.45
CA SER A 132 -1.64 9.56 -13.57
C SER A 132 -1.71 10.99 -14.10
N ASN A 133 -0.57 11.67 -14.13
CA ASN A 133 -0.45 13.01 -14.70
C ASN A 133 -0.48 13.03 -16.24
N ALA A 134 -0.54 11.88 -16.89
CA ALA A 134 -0.68 11.78 -18.33
C ALA A 134 -2.12 12.07 -18.81
N VAL A 135 -3.11 11.96 -17.91
CA VAL A 135 -4.53 11.90 -18.26
C VAL A 135 -5.40 12.95 -17.56
N GLY A 136 -4.92 13.57 -16.47
CA GLY A 136 -5.66 14.60 -15.77
C GLY A 136 -4.87 15.32 -14.67
N ASP A 137 -5.45 16.40 -14.15
CA ASP A 137 -4.80 17.25 -13.13
C ASP A 137 -5.00 16.75 -11.69
N ALA A 138 -5.93 15.81 -11.48
CA ALA A 138 -6.26 15.27 -10.16
C ALA A 138 -5.04 14.70 -9.43
N SER A 139 -4.10 14.11 -10.18
CA SER A 139 -2.88 13.50 -9.67
C SER A 139 -1.88 14.47 -9.05
N CYS A 140 -1.98 15.76 -9.40
CA CYS A 140 -1.10 16.83 -8.92
C CYS A 140 -1.76 17.70 -7.84
N ALA A 141 -3.06 17.53 -7.59
CA ALA A 141 -3.87 18.46 -6.81
C ALA A 141 -3.34 18.68 -5.38
N ALA A 142 -2.89 17.63 -4.69
CA ALA A 142 -2.38 17.71 -3.32
C ALA A 142 -0.98 18.35 -3.21
N ALA A 143 -0.29 18.60 -4.33
CA ALA A 143 0.95 19.34 -4.37
C ALA A 143 0.75 20.82 -4.75
N ASP A 144 -0.46 21.21 -5.14
CA ASP A 144 -0.76 22.58 -5.55
C ASP A 144 -0.63 23.55 -4.36
N PRO A 145 -0.05 24.75 -4.55
CA PRO A 145 0.11 25.74 -3.48
C PRO A 145 -1.19 26.23 -2.83
N SER A 146 -2.33 26.09 -3.50
CA SER A 146 -3.66 26.44 -2.96
C SER A 146 -4.20 25.40 -1.96
N VAL A 147 -3.62 24.20 -1.91
CA VAL A 147 -4.04 23.13 -1.01
C VAL A 147 -3.22 23.18 0.28
N SER A 148 -3.93 23.19 1.41
CA SER A 148 -3.29 23.12 2.73
C SER A 148 -2.70 21.73 2.99
N ILE A 149 -1.65 21.65 3.82
CA ILE A 149 -1.12 20.35 4.23
C ILE A 149 -2.18 19.55 5.01
N ASP A 150 -3.06 20.21 5.75
CA ASP A 150 -4.12 19.56 6.52
C ASP A 150 -5.15 18.87 5.61
N ASP A 151 -5.56 19.51 4.51
CA ASP A 151 -6.44 18.90 3.52
C ASP A 151 -5.78 17.71 2.83
N ALA A 152 -4.50 17.84 2.46
CA ALA A 152 -3.73 16.75 1.88
C ALA A 152 -3.57 15.57 2.86
N MET A 153 -3.33 15.84 4.15
CA MET A 153 -3.22 14.79 5.18
C MET A 153 -4.57 14.11 5.44
N ARG A 154 -5.67 14.85 5.41
CA ARG A 154 -7.01 14.27 5.52
C ARG A 154 -7.32 13.30 4.39
N MET A 155 -6.90 13.62 3.16
CA MET A 155 -6.98 12.69 2.03
C MET A 155 -6.15 11.42 2.31
N MET A 156 -4.91 11.59 2.78
CA MET A 156 -4.01 10.49 3.08
C MET A 156 -4.50 9.59 4.23
N GLU A 157 -5.23 10.14 5.22
CA GLU A 157 -5.86 9.37 6.29
C GLU A 157 -6.89 8.36 5.76
N HIS A 158 -7.58 8.70 4.67
CA HIS A 158 -8.57 7.84 4.04
C HIS A 158 -7.98 6.93 2.97
N PHE A 159 -6.80 7.22 2.45
CA PHE A 159 -6.21 6.47 1.34
C PHE A 159 -6.07 4.95 1.62
N PRO A 160 -5.67 4.45 2.81
CA PRO A 160 -5.68 3.02 3.10
C PRO A 160 -7.07 2.37 2.98
N THR A 161 -8.15 3.13 3.12
CA THR A 161 -9.52 2.64 2.95
C THR A 161 -9.80 2.27 1.49
N LEU A 162 -9.22 2.97 0.51
CA LEU A 162 -9.29 2.57 -0.90
C LEU A 162 -8.81 1.12 -1.08
N TRP A 163 -7.66 0.83 -0.48
CA TRP A 163 -7.02 -0.48 -0.59
C TRP A 163 -7.80 -1.55 0.17
N ARG A 164 -8.21 -1.27 1.40
CA ARG A 164 -8.89 -2.24 2.27
C ARG A 164 -10.33 -2.53 1.87
N ALA A 165 -11.07 -1.50 1.44
CA ALA A 165 -12.51 -1.60 1.22
C ALA A 165 -12.90 -1.77 -0.26
N CYS A 166 -12.01 -1.42 -1.21
CA CYS A 166 -12.29 -1.54 -2.65
C CYS A 166 -11.31 -2.48 -3.35
N ILE A 167 -10.01 -2.14 -3.40
CA ILE A 167 -9.02 -2.90 -4.19
C ILE A 167 -8.83 -4.33 -3.66
N GLY A 168 -8.57 -4.46 -2.36
CA GLY A 168 -8.29 -5.74 -1.70
C GLY A 168 -9.39 -6.78 -1.93
N PRO A 169 -10.67 -6.46 -1.67
CA PRO A 169 -11.78 -7.36 -1.97
C PRO A 169 -11.92 -7.74 -3.45
N ARG A 170 -11.68 -6.81 -4.39
CA ARG A 170 -11.75 -7.07 -5.83
C ARG A 170 -10.61 -7.98 -6.32
N LEU A 171 -9.42 -7.86 -5.71
CA LEU A 171 -8.23 -8.64 -6.08
C LEU A 171 -7.92 -9.83 -5.16
N ALA A 172 -8.75 -10.13 -4.16
CA ALA A 172 -8.46 -11.15 -3.14
C ALA A 172 -8.22 -12.57 -3.69
N GLY A 173 -8.77 -12.89 -4.87
CA GLY A 173 -8.60 -14.18 -5.55
C GLY A 173 -7.65 -14.14 -6.75
N VAL A 174 -7.08 -12.98 -7.06
CA VAL A 174 -6.17 -12.81 -8.21
C VAL A 174 -4.77 -13.27 -7.79
N HIS A 175 -4.17 -14.12 -8.61
CA HIS A 175 -2.80 -14.56 -8.42
C HIS A 175 -2.07 -14.52 -9.76
N ASN A 176 -1.66 -13.31 -10.14
CA ASN A 176 -0.93 -13.09 -11.37
C ASN A 176 0.57 -13.06 -11.12
N ARG A 177 1.33 -13.27 -12.20
CA ARG A 177 2.75 -12.99 -12.20
C ARG A 177 2.94 -11.50 -11.87
N ILE A 178 3.83 -11.19 -10.92
CA ILE A 178 4.13 -9.81 -10.54
C ILE A 178 4.57 -9.03 -11.80
N GLY A 179 4.04 -7.81 -11.95
CA GLY A 179 4.22 -6.98 -13.14
C GLY A 179 3.22 -7.24 -14.28
N TYR A 180 2.32 -8.22 -14.14
CA TYR A 180 1.23 -8.46 -15.09
C TYR A 180 -0.11 -8.07 -14.44
N GLY A 181 -0.68 -6.96 -14.89
CA GLY A 181 -1.97 -6.47 -14.39
C GLY A 181 -3.13 -7.41 -14.72
N ASN A 182 -4.08 -7.53 -13.79
CA ASN A 182 -5.40 -8.12 -14.04
C ASN A 182 -6.36 -7.07 -14.60
N GLY A 183 -6.20 -6.74 -15.88
CA GLY A 183 -6.92 -5.62 -16.49
C GLY A 183 -6.49 -4.27 -15.90
N GLU A 184 -7.35 -3.26 -16.06
CA GLU A 184 -7.06 -1.88 -15.66
C GLU A 184 -6.90 -1.74 -14.15
N LEU A 185 -7.72 -2.44 -13.35
CA LEU A 185 -7.59 -2.38 -11.89
C LEU A 185 -6.23 -2.91 -11.42
N GLY A 186 -5.79 -4.05 -11.96
CA GLY A 186 -4.48 -4.61 -11.61
C GLY A 186 -3.32 -3.72 -12.08
N TYR A 187 -3.44 -3.12 -13.27
CA TYR A 187 -2.47 -2.14 -13.77
C TYR A 187 -2.33 -0.96 -12.83
N VAL A 188 -3.45 -0.34 -12.43
CA VAL A 188 -3.45 0.80 -11.52
C VAL A 188 -2.87 0.46 -10.16
N CYS A 189 -3.21 -0.71 -9.61
CA CYS A 189 -2.65 -1.15 -8.34
C CYS A 189 -1.12 -1.30 -8.41
N TYR A 190 -0.60 -1.80 -9.52
CA TYR A 190 0.85 -1.95 -9.73
C TYR A 190 1.54 -0.58 -9.89
N MET A 191 1.00 0.28 -10.75
CA MET A 191 1.66 1.51 -11.17
C MET A 191 1.46 2.71 -10.23
N TRP A 192 0.54 2.64 -9.27
CA TRP A 192 0.14 3.81 -8.47
C TRP A 192 1.32 4.61 -7.94
N PHE A 193 2.27 3.94 -7.29
CA PHE A 193 3.39 4.64 -6.65
C PHE A 193 4.53 5.00 -7.60
N ASP A 194 4.53 4.50 -8.85
CA ASP A 194 5.49 4.87 -9.88
C ASP A 194 5.05 6.15 -10.62
N VAL A 195 3.75 6.25 -10.94
CA VAL A 195 3.23 7.37 -11.76
C VAL A 195 2.63 8.52 -10.98
N TRP A 196 2.34 8.34 -9.68
CA TRP A 196 1.66 9.39 -8.89
C TRP A 196 2.62 10.52 -8.49
N PRO A 197 2.57 11.69 -9.16
CA PRO A 197 3.58 12.72 -9.02
C PRO A 197 3.55 13.39 -7.65
N THR A 198 2.38 13.38 -6.98
CA THR A 198 2.20 13.98 -5.66
C THR A 198 3.19 13.41 -4.65
N PHE A 199 3.56 12.13 -4.74
CA PHE A 199 4.56 11.56 -3.85
C PHE A 199 5.88 12.32 -3.95
N TYR A 200 6.44 12.39 -5.15
CA TYR A 200 7.72 13.04 -5.38
C TYR A 200 7.64 14.53 -5.06
N GLN A 201 6.56 15.21 -5.46
CA GLN A 201 6.38 16.65 -5.23
C GLN A 201 6.35 17.00 -3.73
N ASN A 202 5.72 16.15 -2.91
CA ASN A 202 5.62 16.36 -1.46
C ASN A 202 6.71 15.65 -0.63
N ARG A 203 7.70 15.00 -1.26
CA ARG A 203 8.76 14.20 -0.59
C ARG A 203 9.55 14.93 0.50
N ASN A 204 9.61 16.25 0.45
CA ASN A 204 10.35 17.06 1.43
C ASN A 204 9.51 17.42 2.67
N LYS A 205 8.19 17.18 2.66
CA LYS A 205 7.28 17.45 3.78
C LYS A 205 7.32 16.28 4.78
N PRO A 206 7.71 16.49 6.05
CA PRO A 206 7.78 15.41 7.05
C PRO A 206 6.45 14.66 7.24
N GLU A 207 5.33 15.39 7.30
CA GLU A 207 3.98 14.86 7.47
C GLU A 207 3.62 13.91 6.34
N TRP A 208 3.95 14.29 5.11
CA TRP A 208 3.74 13.47 3.92
C TRP A 208 4.54 12.16 3.96
N ARG A 209 5.83 12.25 4.31
CA ARG A 209 6.69 11.05 4.46
C ARG A 209 6.16 10.11 5.53
N ASP A 210 5.66 10.65 6.64
CA ASP A 210 5.08 9.87 7.73
C ASP A 210 3.76 9.22 7.32
N ALA A 211 2.90 9.93 6.60
CA ALA A 211 1.65 9.38 6.07
C ALA A 211 1.91 8.25 5.07
N MET A 212 2.85 8.44 4.13
CA MET A 212 3.25 7.41 3.17
C MET A 212 3.88 6.18 3.84
N TRP A 213 4.72 6.39 4.85
CA TRP A 213 5.26 5.29 5.64
C TRP A 213 4.15 4.46 6.31
N ARG A 214 3.19 5.12 6.97
CA ARG A 214 2.04 4.44 7.60
C ARG A 214 1.19 3.69 6.57
N LEU A 215 0.97 4.29 5.40
CA LEU A 215 0.28 3.64 4.28
C LEU A 215 0.99 2.34 3.90
N PHE A 216 2.30 2.37 3.59
CA PHE A 216 3.02 1.17 3.19
C PHE A 216 3.02 0.07 4.26
N VAL A 217 3.16 0.44 5.54
CA VAL A 217 3.03 -0.51 6.66
C VAL A 217 1.64 -1.15 6.67
N GLU A 218 0.58 -0.36 6.49
CA GLU A 218 -0.78 -0.87 6.48
C GLU A 218 -1.03 -1.79 5.27
N LEU A 219 -0.67 -1.36 4.06
CA LEU A 219 -0.85 -2.14 2.83
C LEU A 219 -0.13 -3.49 2.89
N LEU A 220 1.11 -3.51 3.37
CA LEU A 220 1.89 -4.74 3.50
C LEU A 220 1.28 -5.73 4.52
N SER A 221 0.52 -5.21 5.49
CA SER A 221 -0.21 -6.02 6.47
C SER A 221 -1.55 -6.56 5.95
N MET A 222 -2.05 -6.06 4.81
CA MET A 222 -3.33 -6.52 4.25
C MET A 222 -3.19 -7.93 3.66
N PRO A 223 -4.14 -8.86 3.90
CA PRO A 223 -4.07 -10.23 3.39
C PRO A 223 -4.53 -10.30 1.92
N CYS A 224 -3.95 -9.46 1.06
CA CYS A 224 -4.18 -9.45 -0.39
C CYS A 224 -2.83 -9.28 -1.08
N ARG A 225 -2.43 -10.30 -1.84
CA ARG A 225 -1.12 -10.37 -2.48
C ARG A 225 -0.84 -9.16 -3.38
N GLU A 226 -1.82 -8.77 -4.21
CA GLU A 226 -1.65 -7.64 -5.13
C GLU A 226 -1.50 -6.30 -4.39
N VAL A 227 -2.15 -6.14 -3.24
CA VAL A 227 -1.95 -4.95 -2.37
C VAL A 227 -0.55 -4.95 -1.75
N GLN A 228 -0.06 -6.11 -1.33
CA GLN A 228 1.30 -6.27 -0.81
C GLN A 228 2.34 -5.98 -1.90
N VAL A 229 2.14 -6.48 -3.12
CA VAL A 229 2.98 -6.18 -4.29
C VAL A 229 3.03 -4.68 -4.55
N SER A 230 1.88 -4.01 -4.55
CA SER A 230 1.82 -2.54 -4.70
C SER A 230 2.63 -1.81 -3.62
N ALA A 231 2.49 -2.23 -2.37
CA ALA A 231 3.24 -1.65 -1.25
C ALA A 231 4.76 -1.85 -1.41
N LEU A 232 5.19 -3.05 -1.83
CA LEU A 232 6.60 -3.35 -2.09
C LEU A 232 7.14 -2.55 -3.26
N HIS A 233 6.37 -2.43 -4.34
CA HIS A 233 6.72 -1.63 -5.50
C HIS A 233 6.95 -0.16 -5.11
N GLY A 234 5.98 0.43 -4.39
CA GLY A 234 6.12 1.79 -3.85
C GLY A 234 7.30 1.95 -2.90
N LEU A 235 7.54 1.01 -1.98
CA LEU A 235 8.73 1.03 -1.12
C LEU A 235 10.04 0.97 -1.92
N GLY A 236 10.07 0.22 -3.02
CA GLY A 236 11.23 0.09 -3.89
C GLY A 236 11.57 1.39 -4.63
N HIS A 237 10.58 2.06 -5.22
CA HIS A 237 10.78 3.35 -5.91
C HIS A 237 11.03 4.49 -4.92
N GLU A 238 10.24 4.54 -3.86
CA GLU A 238 10.08 5.74 -3.04
C GLU A 238 10.72 5.67 -1.66
N GLY A 239 11.09 4.48 -1.19
CA GLY A 239 11.58 4.24 0.17
C GLY A 239 12.81 5.09 0.54
N ARG A 240 13.66 5.44 -0.43
CA ARG A 240 14.83 6.31 -0.22
C ARG A 240 14.44 7.72 0.26
N TYR A 241 13.26 8.21 -0.11
CA TYR A 241 12.80 9.56 0.25
C TYR A 241 12.16 9.61 1.63
N LEU A 242 11.72 8.47 2.19
CA LEU A 242 11.10 8.40 3.50
C LEU A 242 12.07 8.71 4.65
N GLY A 243 13.38 8.56 4.43
CA GLY A 243 14.39 8.75 5.48
C GLY A 243 14.37 7.65 6.55
N ARG A 244 13.87 6.46 6.20
CA ARG A 244 13.54 5.35 7.13
C ARG A 244 14.20 4.03 6.76
N LYS A 245 15.41 4.05 6.18
CA LYS A 245 16.05 2.83 5.62
C LYS A 245 16.08 1.63 6.58
N LYS A 246 16.42 1.84 7.85
CA LYS A 246 16.45 0.78 8.86
C LYS A 246 15.07 0.20 9.16
N ASP A 247 14.05 1.06 9.24
CA ASP A 247 12.67 0.64 9.49
C ASP A 247 12.12 -0.13 8.28
N ILE A 248 12.44 0.31 7.06
CA ILE A 248 12.08 -0.38 5.81
C ILE A 248 12.72 -1.77 5.76
N ASP A 249 14.02 -1.87 6.07
CA ASP A 249 14.73 -3.16 6.09
C ASP A 249 14.09 -4.13 7.09
N GLN A 250 13.77 -3.64 8.29
CA GLN A 250 13.14 -4.45 9.33
C GLN A 250 11.71 -4.86 8.95
N LEU A 251 10.92 -3.94 8.36
CA LEU A 251 9.57 -4.22 7.89
C LEU A 251 9.59 -5.32 6.83
N ILE A 252 10.44 -5.20 5.82
CA ILE A 252 10.54 -6.18 4.74
C ILE A 252 11.05 -7.52 5.26
N TYR A 253 12.08 -7.54 6.11
CA TYR A 253 12.55 -8.77 6.73
C TYR A 253 11.43 -9.51 7.50
N THR A 254 10.63 -8.77 8.26
CA THR A 254 9.50 -9.32 9.02
C THR A 254 8.40 -9.83 8.08
N PHE A 255 8.15 -9.12 6.98
CA PHE A 255 7.20 -9.52 5.96
C PHE A 255 7.64 -10.81 5.25
N VAL A 256 8.88 -10.89 4.77
CA VAL A 256 9.42 -12.09 4.12
C VAL A 256 9.29 -13.31 5.03
N ALA A 257 9.56 -13.15 6.33
CA ALA A 257 9.41 -14.22 7.30
C ALA A 257 7.94 -14.67 7.53
N SER A 258 6.94 -13.86 7.16
CA SER A 258 5.52 -14.19 7.27
C SER A 258 4.90 -14.71 5.96
N VAL A 259 5.55 -14.50 4.81
CA VAL A 259 5.11 -15.02 3.51
C VAL A 259 5.23 -16.55 3.50
N ALA A 260 4.24 -17.22 2.90
CA ALA A 260 4.29 -18.67 2.71
C ALA A 260 5.53 -19.05 1.89
N SER A 261 6.29 -20.05 2.33
CA SER A 261 7.53 -20.47 1.66
C SER A 261 7.34 -20.96 0.23
N THR A 262 6.10 -21.16 -0.22
CA THR A 262 5.73 -21.54 -1.58
C THR A 262 5.54 -20.35 -2.52
N ASP A 263 5.46 -19.11 -2.03
CA ASP A 263 5.36 -17.90 -2.85
C ASP A 263 6.74 -17.24 -3.01
N GLU A 264 7.65 -17.96 -3.66
CA GLU A 264 9.03 -17.51 -3.91
C GLU A 264 9.05 -16.18 -4.68
N ALA A 265 8.11 -15.99 -5.61
CA ALA A 265 8.02 -14.76 -6.40
C ALA A 265 7.78 -13.52 -5.53
N LEU A 266 6.91 -13.60 -4.52
CA LEU A 266 6.65 -12.50 -3.60
C LEU A 266 7.85 -12.24 -2.66
N ILE A 267 8.54 -13.30 -2.23
CA ILE A 267 9.76 -13.20 -1.42
C ILE A 267 10.87 -12.49 -2.21
N ASP A 268 11.14 -12.93 -3.43
CA ASP A 268 12.15 -12.34 -4.31
C ASP A 268 11.85 -10.87 -4.59
N TYR A 269 10.57 -10.57 -4.86
CA TYR A 269 10.14 -9.20 -5.11
C TYR A 269 10.30 -8.29 -3.88
N ALA A 270 10.00 -8.81 -2.69
CA ALA A 270 10.20 -8.07 -1.45
C ALA A 270 11.69 -7.77 -1.19
N GLU A 271 12.58 -8.74 -1.42
CA GLU A 271 14.02 -8.53 -1.29
C GLU A 271 14.58 -7.56 -2.34
N ALA A 272 14.01 -7.56 -3.55
CA ALA A 272 14.35 -6.60 -4.59
C ALA A 272 13.87 -5.17 -4.20
N ALA A 273 12.64 -5.03 -3.71
CA ALA A 273 12.09 -3.78 -3.18
C ALA A 273 12.94 -3.22 -2.03
N ARG A 274 13.44 -4.06 -1.13
CA ARG A 274 14.34 -3.66 -0.03
C ARG A 274 15.63 -2.98 -0.52
N GLN A 275 16.07 -3.34 -1.72
CA GLN A 275 17.26 -2.80 -2.38
C GLN A 275 16.94 -1.64 -3.34
N GLY A 276 15.65 -1.29 -3.49
CA GLY A 276 15.19 -0.30 -4.48
C GLY A 276 15.29 -0.79 -5.92
N MET A 277 15.21 -2.10 -6.14
CA MET A 277 15.37 -2.75 -7.45
C MET A 277 14.05 -3.36 -7.94
N VAL A 278 13.02 -2.53 -8.06
CA VAL A 278 11.74 -2.89 -8.66
C VAL A 278 11.65 -2.32 -10.08
N GLN A 279 10.76 -2.87 -10.90
CA GLN A 279 10.54 -2.49 -12.29
C GLN A 279 9.06 -2.27 -12.52
#